data_AF-A0A9X8YLF0-F1
#
_entry.id   AF-A0A9X8YLF0-F1
#
_cell.length_a   1.000
_cell.length_b   1.000
_cell.length_c   1.000
_cell.angle_alpha   90.00
_cell.angle_beta   90.00
_cell.angle_gamma   90.00
#
_symmetry.space_group_name_H-M   'P 1'
#
loop_
_entity.id
_entity.type
_entity.pdbx_description
1 polymer ?
#
loop_
_entity_poly.entity_id
_entity_poly.type
_entity_poly.pdbx_seq_one_letter_code
_entity_poly.pdbx_strand_id
1 'polypeptide(L)' 'NEAVKALLSMAIQAAKRHGKYVGICGQGPSDHEDFAEWLMEQGIDSLSLNPDTVVQTWINLSKKK' A
#
# COMPACT_ATOMS: atom_id res chain seq x y z
N ASN A 1 -4.01 0.69 14.02
CA ASN A 1 -3.90 -0.66 14.61
C ASN A 1 -2.48 -1.12 14.37
N GLU A 2 -1.65 -1.06 15.42
CA GLU A 2 -0.22 -1.29 15.30
C GLU A 2 0.14 -2.74 15.02
N ALA A 3 -0.66 -3.70 15.51
CA ALA A 3 -0.42 -5.11 15.22
C ALA A 3 -0.58 -5.42 13.73
N VAL A 4 -1.59 -4.84 13.07
CA VAL A 4 -1.80 -5.01 11.62
C VAL A 4 -0.68 -4.35 10.82
N LYS A 5 -0.28 -3.13 11.18
CA LYS A 5 0.85 -2.45 10.51
C LYS A 5 2.16 -3.23 10.67
N ALA A 6 2.43 -3.78 11.84
CA ALA A 6 3.61 -4.62 12.07
C ALA A 6 3.60 -5.87 11.17
N LEU A 7 2.46 -6.58 11.10
CA LEU A 7 2.31 -7.76 10.25
C LEU A 7 2.52 -7.44 8.76
N LEU A 8 1.92 -6.35 8.28
CA LEU A 8 2.06 -5.90 6.89
C LEU A 8 3.50 -5.52 6.57
N SER A 9 4.16 -4.77 7.46
CA SER A 9 5.57 -4.41 7.29
C SER A 9 6.47 -5.64 7.22
N MET A 10 6.26 -6.63 8.11
CA MET A 10 7.00 -7.89 8.08
C MET A 10 6.82 -8.64 6.76
N ALA A 11 5.59 -8.74 6.25
CA ALA A 11 5.29 -9.42 5.00
C ALA A 11 5.93 -8.72 3.78
N ILE A 12 5.81 -7.40 3.70
CA ILE A 12 6.40 -6.60 2.61
C ILE A 12 7.93 -6.74 2.63
N GLN A 13 8.57 -6.55 3.79
CA GLN A 13 10.01 -6.69 3.91
C GLN A 13 10.50 -8.10 3.56
N ALA A 14 9.77 -9.14 3.97
CA ALA A 14 10.11 -10.52 3.61
C ALA A 14 10.09 -10.75 2.10
N ALA A 15 9.05 -10.31 1.40
CA ALA A 15 8.97 -10.41 -0.05
C ALA A 15 10.12 -9.65 -0.75
N LYS A 16 10.39 -8.43 -0.31
CA LYS A 16 11.48 -7.59 -0.86
C LYS A 16 12.86 -8.19 -0.65
N ARG A 17 13.15 -8.74 0.52
CA ARG A 17 14.41 -9.45 0.79
C ARG A 17 14.65 -10.63 -0.15
N HIS A 18 13.57 -11.24 -0.67
CA HIS A 18 13.65 -12.34 -1.63
C HIS A 18 13.47 -11.90 -3.09
N GLY A 19 13.42 -10.59 -3.37
CA GLY A 19 13.15 -10.08 -4.72
C GLY A 19 11.81 -10.56 -5.29
N LYS A 20 10.83 -10.82 -4.42
CA LYS A 20 9.49 -11.27 -4.80
C LYS A 20 8.52 -10.09 -4.79
N TYR A 21 7.56 -10.18 -5.70
CA TYR A 21 6.45 -9.24 -5.80
C TYR A 21 5.55 -9.31 -4.56
N VAL A 22 5.11 -8.15 -4.07
CA VAL A 22 4.12 -8.03 -3.00
C VAL A 22 3.11 -6.91 -3.31
N GLY A 23 1.83 -7.28 -3.30
CA GLY A 23 0.70 -6.36 -3.45
C GLY A 23 -0.33 -6.58 -2.36
N ILE A 24 -1.25 -5.63 -2.20
CA ILE A 24 -2.35 -5.71 -1.24
C ILE A 24 -3.70 -5.50 -1.95
N CYS A 25 -4.71 -6.21 -1.47
CA CYS A 25 -6.11 -6.04 -1.84
C CYS A 25 -6.96 -5.72 -0.62
N GLY A 26 -8.16 -5.17 -0.85
CA GLY A 26 -9.11 -4.75 0.18
C GLY A 26 -9.41 -3.25 0.09
N GLN A 27 -10.46 -2.81 0.77
CA GLN A 27 -10.92 -1.41 0.67
C GLN A 27 -10.08 -0.42 1.50
N GLY A 28 -9.27 -0.89 2.45
CA GLY A 28 -8.47 -0.03 3.31
C GLY A 28 -7.67 1.05 2.57
N PRO A 29 -6.88 0.73 1.53
CA PRO A 29 -6.14 1.74 0.76
C PRO A 29 -7.02 2.65 -0.12
N SER A 30 -8.25 2.25 -0.45
CA SER A 30 -9.23 3.08 -1.16
C SER A 30 -9.91 4.08 -0.21
N ASP A 31 -10.19 3.66 1.02
CA ASP A 31 -10.92 4.46 2.02
C ASP A 31 -10.00 5.38 2.85
N HIS A 32 -8.71 5.01 2.94
CA HIS A 32 -7.72 5.67 3.79
C HIS A 32 -6.46 6.00 2.99
N GLU A 33 -6.37 7.25 2.53
CA GLU A 33 -5.22 7.72 1.74
C GLU A 33 -3.90 7.68 2.53
N ASP A 34 -3.93 8.03 3.82
CA ASP A 34 -2.79 7.94 4.73
C ASP A 34 -2.25 6.50 4.85
N PHE A 35 -3.13 5.52 4.76
CA PHE A 35 -2.76 4.11 4.75
C PHE A 35 -2.14 3.68 3.42
N ALA A 36 -2.68 4.14 2.29
CA ALA A 36 -2.08 3.91 0.97
C ALA A 36 -0.67 4.53 0.86
N GLU A 37 -0.49 5.73 1.41
CA GLU A 37 0.79 6.42 1.52
C GLU A 37 1.79 5.62 2.37
N TRP A 38 1.36 5.20 3.56
CA TRP A 38 2.21 4.40 4.44
C TRP A 38 2.63 3.07 3.77
N LEU A 39 1.74 2.42 3.03
CA LEU A 39 2.06 1.20 2.27
C LEU A 39 3.12 1.46 1.17
N MET A 40 3.05 2.62 0.50
CA MET A 40 4.08 3.04 -0.44
C MET A 40 5.43 3.29 0.25
N GLU A 41 5.44 3.91 1.44
CA GLU A 41 6.65 4.10 2.24
C GLU A 41 7.27 2.77 2.69
N GLN A 42 6.44 1.75 2.99
CA GLN A 42 6.92 0.39 3.24
C GLN A 42 7.50 -0.29 1.98
N GLY A 43 7.28 0.30 0.80
CA GLY A 43 7.83 -0.14 -0.48
C GLY A 43 6.98 -1.18 -1.20
N ILE A 44 5.68 -1.29 -0.94
CA ILE A 44 4.80 -2.24 -1.64
C ILE A 44 4.87 -2.08 -3.17
N ASP A 45 4.74 -3.16 -3.95
CA ASP A 45 4.83 -3.09 -5.42
C ASP A 45 3.52 -2.62 -6.07
N SER A 46 2.38 -2.93 -5.45
CA SER A 46 1.07 -2.59 -6.00
C SER A 46 -0.02 -2.43 -4.94
N LEU A 47 -1.03 -1.66 -5.30
CA LEU A 47 -2.28 -1.51 -4.56
C LEU A 47 -3.44 -1.87 -5.51
N SER A 48 -4.32 -2.77 -5.08
CA SER A 48 -5.60 -3.02 -5.77
C SER A 48 -6.69 -2.13 -5.17
N LEU A 49 -7.12 -1.14 -5.94
CA LEU A 49 -8.09 -0.11 -5.53
C LEU A 49 -9.42 -0.30 -6.26
N ASN A 50 -10.50 0.22 -5.68
CA ASN A 50 -11.77 0.30 -6.38
C ASN A 50 -11.66 1.23 -7.61
N PRO A 51 -12.32 0.92 -8.74
CA PRO A 51 -12.20 1.69 -9.99
C PRO A 51 -12.56 3.17 -9.88
N ASP A 52 -13.48 3.52 -8.98
CA ASP A 52 -13.90 4.90 -8.70
C ASP A 52 -12.86 5.69 -7.89
N THR A 53 -12.08 5.00 -7.05
CA THR A 53 -11.05 5.63 -6.20
C THR A 53 -9.66 5.70 -6.85
N VAL A 54 -9.37 4.82 -7.82
CA VAL A 54 -8.00 4.60 -8.34
C VAL A 54 -7.34 5.88 -8.87
N VAL A 55 -8.07 6.73 -9.58
CA VAL A 55 -7.53 7.96 -10.17
C VAL A 55 -7.18 8.97 -9.09
N GLN A 56 -8.07 9.16 -8.12
CA GLN A 56 -7.88 10.12 -7.03
C GLN A 56 -6.69 9.71 -6.15
N THR A 57 -6.65 8.44 -5.76
CA THR A 57 -5.55 7.88 -4.97
C THR A 57 -4.22 8.00 -5.73
N TRP A 58 -4.19 7.70 -7.03
CA TRP A 58 -2.98 7.87 -7.84
C TRP A 58 -2.50 9.33 -7.83
N ILE A 59 -3.39 10.29 -8.09
CA ILE A 59 -3.03 11.71 -8.12
C ILE A 59 -2.44 12.14 -6.77
N ASN A 60 -3.05 11.73 -5.66
CA ASN A 60 -2.59 12.11 -4.32
C ASN A 60 -1.23 11.50 -4.00
N LEU A 61 -1.02 10.22 -4.29
CA LEU A 61 0.26 9.55 -4.11
C LEU A 61 1.36 10.17 -5.00
N SER A 62 1.02 10.59 -6.22
CA SER A 62 1.99 11.19 -7.15
C SER A 62 2.52 12.56 -6.69
N LYS A 63 1.73 13.32 -5.92
CA LYS A 63 2.13 14.65 -5.41
C LYS A 63 3.14 14.59 -4.27
N LYS A 64 3.30 13.44 -3.62
CA LYS A 64 4.22 13.24 -2.49
C LYS A 64 5.61 12.75 -2.90
N LYS A 65 5.89 12.66 -4.20
CA LYS A 65 7.15 12.16 -4.75
C LYS A 65 8.09 13.28 -5.18
#